data_AF-A0A961P0F7-F1
#
_entry.id   AF-A0A961P0F7-F1
#
_cell.length_a   1.000
_cell.length_b   1.000
_cell.length_c   1.000
_cell.angle_alpha   90.00
_cell.angle_beta   90.00
_cell.angle_gamma   90.00
#
_symmetry.space_group_name_H-M   'P 1'
#
loop_
_entity.id
_entity.type
_entity.pdbx_description
1 polymer ?
#
loop_
_entity_poly.entity_id
_entity_poly.type
_entity_poly.pdbx_seq_one_letter_code
_entity_poly.pdbx_strand_id
1 'polypeptide(L)'
;MTYCVGLMLKRGLVFMSDTRTNSGVDNISTFRKMFTWQVPGDRSITLMTAGNLATTQAVVSLIDERSKHPSERNPDILSAPSMFQVATMVGSLLKEVISTHAQVGQRADTTFNATLILGGQIGDGEPRLFLIYPEGNFIEASTDTPYFQIGETKYGRPILVRAYDEYMSFEEAVKLLLVSFDSTIKANLSVSLPLDVHAYQANSLKNGRQFRITQDSPYFETISSGWGIALRDAFTQLPDFEFPEA
;
A
#
# COMPACT_ATOMS: atom_id res chain seq x y z
N MET A 1 -0.01 13.23 -1.19
CA MET A 1 0.85 12.84 -2.32
C MET A 1 1.34 11.41 -2.15
N THR A 2 0.41 10.47 -2.12
CA THR A 2 0.69 9.03 -2.02
C THR A 2 -0.59 8.28 -2.39
N TYR A 3 -0.48 7.14 -3.07
CA TYR A 3 -1.52 6.12 -3.08
C TYR A 3 -0.89 4.73 -2.99
N CYS A 4 -1.32 3.93 -2.01
CA CYS A 4 -0.92 2.54 -1.88
C CYS A 4 -2.13 1.65 -1.58
N VAL A 5 -2.08 0.41 -2.06
CA VAL A 5 -3.13 -0.60 -1.87
C VAL A 5 -2.50 -1.93 -1.49
N GLY A 6 -2.97 -2.52 -0.39
CA GLY A 6 -2.72 -3.91 -0.04
C GLY A 6 -4.00 -4.71 -0.22
N LEU A 7 -3.92 -5.83 -0.94
CA LEU A 7 -5.04 -6.67 -1.34
C LEU A 7 -4.80 -8.11 -0.85
N MET A 8 -5.80 -8.69 -0.19
CA MET A 8 -5.82 -10.08 0.26
C MET A 8 -6.62 -10.93 -0.71
N LEU A 9 -6.07 -12.07 -1.10
CA LEU A 9 -6.69 -13.08 -1.95
C LEU A 9 -6.57 -14.44 -1.25
N LYS A 10 -7.39 -15.42 -1.65
CA LYS A 10 -7.25 -16.81 -1.15
C LYS A 10 -5.86 -17.40 -1.41
N ARG A 11 -5.17 -16.94 -2.47
CA ARG A 11 -3.85 -17.42 -2.87
C ARG A 11 -2.67 -16.66 -2.26
N GLY A 12 -2.91 -15.56 -1.54
CA GLY A 12 -1.86 -14.73 -0.95
C GLY A 12 -2.17 -13.23 -0.97
N LEU A 13 -1.14 -12.39 -1.08
CA LEU A 13 -1.25 -10.94 -0.94
C LEU A 13 -0.71 -10.22 -2.19
N VAL A 14 -1.31 -9.09 -2.56
CA VAL A 14 -0.81 -8.20 -3.61
C VAL A 14 -0.70 -6.79 -3.06
N PHE A 15 0.43 -6.15 -3.29
CA PHE A 15 0.74 -4.79 -2.87
C PHE A 15 1.08 -3.96 -4.10
N MET A 16 0.58 -2.72 -4.14
CA MET A 16 0.97 -1.73 -5.15
C MET A 16 1.07 -0.34 -4.52
N SER A 17 2.15 0.37 -4.81
CA SER A 17 2.37 1.74 -4.33
C SER A 17 2.89 2.65 -5.43
N ASP A 18 2.38 3.88 -5.48
CA ASP A 18 2.99 4.94 -6.29
C ASP A 18 4.30 5.45 -5.66
N THR A 19 5.02 6.31 -6.38
CA THR A 19 6.34 6.81 -5.93
C THR A 19 6.44 8.33 -5.89
N ARG A 20 5.42 9.08 -6.33
CA ARG A 20 5.44 10.55 -6.26
C ARG A 20 5.26 11.02 -4.82
N THR A 21 6.13 11.91 -4.35
CA THR A 21 6.13 12.35 -2.95
C THR A 21 6.40 13.84 -2.86
N ASN A 22 5.75 14.49 -1.89
CA ASN A 22 6.09 15.86 -1.48
C ASN A 22 7.30 15.83 -0.54
N SER A 23 8.42 16.42 -0.96
CA SER A 23 9.60 16.59 -0.10
C SER A 23 9.82 18.03 0.38
N GLY A 24 8.89 18.95 0.10
CA GLY A 24 8.95 20.35 0.51
C GLY A 24 8.14 21.27 -0.42
N VAL A 25 8.07 22.56 -0.08
CA VAL A 25 7.46 23.56 -0.96
C VAL A 25 8.16 23.51 -2.33
N ASP A 26 7.37 23.31 -3.38
CA ASP A 26 7.81 23.16 -4.77
C ASP A 26 8.78 22.01 -5.08
N ASN A 27 8.90 21.01 -4.17
CA ASN A 27 9.74 19.84 -4.41
C ASN A 27 8.91 18.56 -4.50
N ILE A 28 8.65 18.14 -5.74
CA ILE A 28 8.02 16.86 -6.06
C ILE A 28 9.09 15.91 -6.56
N SER A 29 9.30 14.82 -5.83
CA SER A 29 10.37 13.85 -6.09
C SER A 29 9.82 12.43 -6.12
N THR A 30 10.66 11.50 -6.57
CA THR A 30 10.34 10.06 -6.63
C THR A 30 10.97 9.36 -5.44
N PHE A 31 10.16 8.84 -4.52
CA PHE A 31 10.61 8.01 -3.40
C PHE A 31 9.87 6.68 -3.38
N ARG A 32 10.59 5.60 -3.11
CA ARG A 32 10.00 4.27 -2.88
C ARG A 32 9.11 4.33 -1.62
N LYS A 33 7.92 3.75 -1.72
CA LYS A 33 6.94 3.67 -0.62
C LYS A 33 6.61 2.25 -0.19
N MET A 34 7.28 1.25 -0.76
CA MET A 34 7.10 -0.17 -0.44
C MET A 34 8.45 -0.77 -0.05
N PHE A 35 8.48 -1.47 1.08
CA PHE A 35 9.69 -2.05 1.68
C PHE A 35 9.41 -3.49 2.07
N THR A 36 10.40 -4.37 1.94
CA THR A 36 10.22 -5.79 2.26
C THR A 36 11.39 -6.34 3.05
N TRP A 37 11.07 -7.16 4.06
CA TRP A 37 12.02 -7.91 4.86
C TRP A 37 11.65 -9.39 4.81
N GLN A 38 12.64 -10.28 4.82
CA GLN A 38 12.39 -11.72 4.75
C GLN A 38 13.46 -12.51 5.50
N VAL A 39 13.06 -13.67 6.01
CA VAL A 39 13.94 -14.79 6.34
C VAL A 39 13.41 -15.96 5.50
N PRO A 40 14.08 -16.32 4.38
CA PRO A 40 13.56 -17.33 3.46
C PRO A 40 13.27 -18.66 4.18
N GLY A 41 12.06 -19.18 3.98
CA GLY A 41 11.58 -20.40 4.63
C GLY A 41 10.95 -20.17 6.01
N ASP A 42 10.98 -18.95 6.54
CA ASP A 42 10.39 -18.59 7.83
C ASP A 42 9.40 -17.42 7.72
N ARG A 43 9.75 -16.32 7.04
CA ARG A 43 8.86 -15.15 6.95
C ARG A 43 9.09 -14.26 5.73
N SER A 44 8.02 -13.56 5.34
CA SER A 44 8.07 -12.43 4.40
C SER A 44 7.16 -11.32 4.93
N ILE A 45 7.68 -10.10 5.01
CA ILE A 45 7.02 -8.91 5.55
C ILE A 45 7.12 -7.79 4.53
N THR A 46 6.00 -7.14 4.22
CA THR A 46 5.88 -5.98 3.33
C THR A 46 5.26 -4.81 4.08
N LEU A 47 5.88 -3.64 3.98
CA LEU A 47 5.36 -2.38 4.54
C LEU A 47 5.19 -1.36 3.41
N MET A 48 4.05 -0.69 3.37
CA MET A 48 3.82 0.48 2.53
C MET A 48 3.55 1.72 3.37
N THR A 49 4.03 2.87 2.91
CA THR A 49 4.04 4.12 3.69
C THR A 49 3.27 5.25 2.99
N ALA A 50 2.53 6.04 3.76
CA ALA A 50 1.90 7.28 3.31
C ALA A 50 1.94 8.35 4.41
N GLY A 51 1.97 9.63 4.01
CA GLY A 51 2.00 10.78 4.92
C GLY A 51 3.36 11.47 4.92
N ASN A 52 3.78 11.99 6.08
CA ASN A 52 5.00 12.76 6.22
C ASN A 52 6.25 11.93 5.87
N LEU A 53 7.02 12.38 4.86
CA LEU A 53 8.17 11.64 4.34
C LEU A 53 9.24 11.38 5.41
N ALA A 54 9.62 12.40 6.18
CA ALA A 54 10.64 12.27 7.23
C ALA A 54 10.24 11.24 8.30
N THR A 55 8.96 11.23 8.70
CA THR A 55 8.42 10.26 9.65
C THR A 55 8.47 8.84 9.08
N THR A 56 7.98 8.64 7.84
CA THR A 56 8.00 7.30 7.21
C THR A 56 9.42 6.78 6.97
N GLN A 57 10.36 7.64 6.60
CA GLN A 57 11.77 7.27 6.43
C GLN A 57 12.40 6.89 7.76
N ALA A 58 12.19 7.67 8.82
CA ALA A 58 12.70 7.35 10.15
C ALA A 58 12.18 5.98 10.64
N VAL A 59 10.90 5.68 10.47
CA VAL A 59 10.32 4.36 10.81
C VAL A 59 11.01 3.24 10.04
N VAL A 60 11.13 3.36 8.71
CA VAL A 60 11.77 2.33 7.87
C VAL A 60 13.24 2.15 8.23
N SER A 61 13.99 3.25 8.42
CA SER A 61 15.41 3.21 8.77
C SER A 61 15.64 2.54 10.14
N LEU A 62 14.80 2.84 11.13
CA LEU A 62 14.88 2.22 12.46
C LEU A 62 14.54 0.73 12.41
N ILE A 63 13.61 0.30 11.55
CA ILE A 63 13.34 -1.13 11.32
C ILE A 63 14.58 -1.79 10.69
N ASP A 64 15.16 -1.18 9.65
CA ASP A 64 16.36 -1.71 8.97
C ASP A 64 17.57 -1.81 9.89
N GLU A 65 17.79 -0.81 10.75
CA GLU A 65 18.90 -0.78 11.71
C GLU A 65 18.73 -1.87 12.78
N ARG A 66 17.55 -1.97 13.39
CA ARG A 66 17.21 -3.00 14.38
C ARG A 66 17.28 -4.41 13.78
N SER A 67 16.97 -4.57 12.50
CA SER A 67 17.07 -5.85 11.78
C SER A 67 18.51 -6.33 11.55
N LYS A 68 19.50 -5.44 11.63
CA LYS A 68 20.92 -5.77 11.35
C LYS A 68 21.76 -6.03 12.59
N HIS A 69 21.32 -5.57 13.77
CA HIS A 69 22.09 -5.63 15.00
C HIS A 69 21.53 -6.66 16.00
N PRO A 70 22.12 -7.86 16.13
CA PRO A 70 21.64 -8.91 17.03
C PRO A 70 21.76 -8.58 18.54
N SER A 71 22.49 -7.53 18.90
CA SER A 71 22.95 -7.26 20.27
C SER A 71 22.19 -6.15 21.00
N GLU A 72 21.34 -5.37 20.33
CA GLU A 72 20.59 -4.30 20.98
C GLU A 72 19.18 -4.79 21.33
N ARG A 73 18.82 -4.63 22.60
CA ARG A 73 17.66 -5.22 23.28
C ARG A 73 16.30 -4.64 22.84
N ASN A 74 15.97 -4.71 21.54
CA ASN A 74 14.62 -4.48 21.05
C ASN A 74 14.19 -5.68 20.18
N PRO A 75 12.97 -6.20 20.35
CA PRO A 75 12.48 -7.27 19.49
C PRO A 75 12.43 -6.76 18.04
N ASP A 76 13.20 -7.42 17.19
CA ASP A 76 13.23 -7.16 15.76
C ASP A 76 12.02 -7.83 15.08
N ILE A 77 11.49 -7.20 14.03
CA ILE A 77 10.40 -7.76 13.22
C ILE A 77 10.77 -9.13 12.62
N LEU A 78 12.07 -9.41 12.42
CA LEU A 78 12.56 -10.72 11.96
C LEU A 78 12.67 -11.77 13.08
N SER A 79 12.44 -11.38 14.33
CA SER A 79 12.37 -12.29 15.49
C SER A 79 10.96 -12.43 16.06
N ALA A 80 10.02 -11.57 15.65
CA ALA A 80 8.65 -11.57 16.15
C ALA A 80 7.93 -12.92 15.89
N PRO A 81 7.12 -13.42 16.83
CA PRO A 81 6.49 -14.74 16.71
C PRO A 81 5.23 -14.75 15.82
N SER A 82 4.68 -13.60 15.46
CA SER A 82 3.49 -13.51 14.59
C SER A 82 3.37 -12.15 13.91
N MET A 83 2.59 -12.08 12.83
CA MET A 83 2.35 -10.81 12.12
C MET A 83 1.62 -9.78 12.99
N PHE A 84 0.80 -10.21 13.96
CA PHE A 84 0.18 -9.30 14.94
C PHE A 84 1.23 -8.63 15.84
N GLN A 85 2.25 -9.38 16.26
CA GLN A 85 3.37 -8.84 17.03
C GLN A 85 4.21 -7.88 16.17
N VAL A 86 4.43 -8.20 14.89
CA VAL A 86 5.05 -7.25 13.95
C VAL A 86 4.23 -5.96 13.84
N ALA A 87 2.90 -6.04 13.68
CA ALA A 87 2.02 -4.87 13.63
C ALA A 87 2.09 -4.03 14.92
N THR A 88 2.16 -4.68 16.08
CA THR A 88 2.32 -4.02 17.39
C THR A 88 3.65 -3.28 17.50
N MET A 89 4.74 -3.90 17.07
CA MET A 89 6.08 -3.28 17.07
C MET A 89 6.14 -2.09 16.11
N VAL A 90 5.65 -2.24 14.87
CA VAL A 90 5.64 -1.17 13.87
C VAL A 90 4.72 -0.02 14.29
N GLY A 91 3.54 -0.30 14.85
CA GLY A 91 2.63 0.72 15.36
C GLY A 91 3.24 1.50 16.54
N SER A 92 3.88 0.80 17.48
CA SER A 92 4.57 1.45 18.60
C SER A 92 5.71 2.35 18.12
N LEU A 93 6.51 1.87 17.16
CA LEU A 93 7.61 2.63 16.56
C LEU A 93 7.09 3.87 15.81
N LEU A 94 6.01 3.73 15.03
CA LEU A 94 5.38 4.86 14.34
C LEU A 94 4.96 5.97 15.33
N LYS A 95 4.25 5.57 16.39
CA LYS A 95 3.82 6.48 17.45
C LYS A 95 5.01 7.17 18.12
N GLU A 96 6.07 6.43 18.42
CA GLU A 96 7.31 6.94 19.00
C GLU A 96 7.95 8.02 18.09
N VAL A 97 8.14 7.72 16.80
CA VAL A 97 8.72 8.66 15.82
C VAL A 97 7.88 9.93 15.69
N ILE A 98 6.56 9.80 15.59
CA ILE A 98 5.64 10.95 15.52
C ILE A 98 5.77 11.81 16.78
N SER A 99 5.80 11.18 17.96
CA SER A 99 5.92 11.89 19.24
C SER A 99 7.25 12.64 19.36
N THR A 100 8.36 12.05 18.90
CA THR A 100 9.69 12.66 18.91
C THR A 100 9.74 13.88 18.00
N HIS A 101 9.21 13.79 16.77
CA HIS A 101 9.18 14.93 15.84
C HIS A 101 8.28 16.06 16.34
N ALA A 102 7.15 15.75 16.97
CA ALA A 102 6.23 16.74 17.51
C ALA A 102 6.83 17.57 18.67
N GLN A 103 7.81 17.02 19.41
CA GLN A 103 8.47 17.74 20.52
C GLN A 103 9.52 18.76 20.05
N VAL A 104 10.03 18.65 18.82
CA VAL A 104 11.15 19.48 18.32
C VAL A 104 10.68 20.64 17.43
N GLY A 105 9.45 20.62 16.91
CA GLY A 105 8.91 21.61 15.97
C GLY A 105 7.79 22.52 16.53
N GLN A 106 7.40 23.54 15.75
CA GLN A 106 6.16 24.29 16.02
C GLN A 106 4.96 23.33 16.00
N ARG A 107 4.13 23.39 17.06
CA ARG A 107 2.93 22.56 17.25
C ARG A 107 1.92 22.78 16.12
N ALA A 108 2.02 21.96 15.08
CA ALA A 108 0.96 21.76 14.11
C ALA A 108 0.67 20.26 14.11
N ASP A 109 -0.44 19.88 14.75
CA ASP A 109 -0.80 18.50 15.11
C ASP A 109 -0.95 17.54 13.92
N THR A 110 -0.92 18.04 12.68
CA THR A 110 -1.07 17.23 11.45
C THR A 110 0.21 17.10 10.63
N THR A 111 1.29 17.82 10.97
CA THR A 111 2.47 17.95 10.08
C THR A 111 3.29 16.66 9.97
N PHE A 112 3.27 15.82 11.01
CA PHE A 112 4.13 14.63 11.10
C PHE A 112 3.38 13.30 10.96
N ASN A 113 2.07 13.33 10.68
CA ASN A 113 1.28 12.11 10.65
C ASN A 113 1.66 11.22 9.45
N ALA A 114 1.66 9.92 9.70
CA ALA A 114 1.86 8.89 8.69
C ALA A 114 0.94 7.68 8.97
N THR A 115 0.60 6.96 7.92
CA THR A 115 -0.24 5.76 7.96
C THR A 115 0.47 4.68 7.17
N LEU A 116 0.39 3.43 7.64
CA LEU A 116 1.13 2.32 7.06
C LEU A 116 0.19 1.16 6.71
N ILE A 117 0.49 0.45 5.64
CA ILE A 117 -0.08 -0.89 5.39
C ILE A 117 1.03 -1.90 5.64
N LEU A 118 0.78 -2.88 6.49
CA LEU A 118 1.70 -3.95 6.80
C LEU A 118 1.06 -5.28 6.42
N GLY A 119 1.75 -6.12 5.66
CA GLY A 119 1.26 -7.47 5.37
C GLY A 119 2.38 -8.47 5.15
N GLY A 120 2.06 -9.75 5.26
CA GLY A 120 3.06 -10.80 5.19
C GLY A 120 2.60 -12.10 5.81
N GLN A 121 3.55 -13.03 6.00
CA GLN A 121 3.33 -14.33 6.62
C GLN A 121 4.56 -14.73 7.43
N ILE A 122 4.34 -15.41 8.56
CA ILE A 122 5.38 -15.95 9.45
C ILE A 122 5.03 -17.41 9.76
N GLY A 123 5.99 -18.31 9.57
CA GLY A 123 5.91 -19.73 9.90
C GLY A 123 4.72 -20.42 9.24
N ASP A 124 3.96 -21.14 10.07
CA ASP A 124 2.73 -21.84 9.72
C ASP A 124 1.47 -20.95 9.84
N GLY A 125 1.62 -19.68 10.24
CA GLY A 125 0.50 -18.75 10.31
C GLY A 125 0.00 -18.36 8.92
N GLU A 126 -1.26 -17.96 8.81
CA GLU A 126 -1.84 -17.47 7.55
C GLU A 126 -1.22 -16.12 7.11
N PRO A 127 -1.27 -15.79 5.80
CA PRO A 127 -0.99 -14.43 5.35
C PRO A 127 -1.94 -13.42 6.01
N ARG A 128 -1.40 -12.32 6.54
CA ARG A 128 -2.17 -11.29 7.25
C ARG A 128 -1.86 -9.90 6.70
N LEU A 129 -2.84 -9.00 6.80
CA LEU A 129 -2.75 -7.62 6.29
C LEU A 129 -3.37 -6.66 7.32
N PHE A 130 -2.65 -5.59 7.63
CA PHE A 130 -2.98 -4.61 8.67
C PHE A 130 -2.92 -3.18 8.12
N LEU A 131 -3.79 -2.32 8.64
CA LEU A 131 -3.73 -0.86 8.48
C LEU A 131 -3.34 -0.24 9.82
N ILE A 132 -2.19 0.42 9.86
CA ILE A 132 -1.63 1.05 11.05
C ILE A 132 -1.87 2.56 10.99
N TYR A 133 -2.55 3.08 12.01
CA TYR A 133 -2.89 4.49 12.15
C TYR A 133 -1.77 5.29 12.84
N PRO A 134 -1.75 6.63 12.70
CA PRO A 134 -0.76 7.49 13.35
C PRO A 134 -0.63 7.29 14.87
N GLU A 135 -1.73 6.92 15.53
CA GLU A 135 -1.78 6.68 16.98
C GLU A 135 -1.10 5.38 17.40
N GLY A 136 -0.64 4.57 16.44
CA GLY A 136 0.07 3.30 16.64
C GLY A 136 -0.86 2.09 16.82
N ASN A 137 -2.17 2.29 16.91
CA ASN A 137 -3.15 1.22 16.82
C ASN A 137 -3.37 0.80 15.35
N PHE A 138 -3.99 -0.35 15.16
CA PHE A 138 -4.19 -0.93 13.84
C PHE A 138 -5.46 -1.77 13.77
N ILE A 139 -5.96 -1.96 12.56
CA ILE A 139 -7.00 -2.94 12.22
C ILE A 139 -6.44 -3.97 11.24
N GLU A 140 -7.13 -5.10 11.13
CA GLU A 140 -6.75 -6.22 10.27
C GLU A 140 -7.79 -6.44 9.17
N ALA A 141 -7.32 -6.83 7.99
CA ALA A 141 -8.18 -7.23 6.89
C ALA A 141 -8.91 -8.53 7.23
N SER A 142 -10.11 -8.67 6.70
CA SER A 142 -10.94 -9.86 6.86
C SER A 142 -11.49 -10.29 5.50
N THR A 143 -12.26 -11.38 5.46
CA THR A 143 -13.01 -11.78 4.27
C THR A 143 -13.99 -10.69 3.81
N ASP A 144 -14.59 -9.96 4.75
CA ASP A 144 -15.56 -8.90 4.47
C ASP A 144 -14.89 -7.58 4.06
N THR A 145 -13.63 -7.37 4.48
CA THR A 145 -12.82 -6.20 4.12
C THR A 145 -11.42 -6.66 3.72
N PRO A 146 -11.26 -7.16 2.48
CA PRO A 146 -10.05 -7.87 2.07
C PRO A 146 -8.96 -6.97 1.53
N TYR A 147 -9.06 -5.65 1.68
CA TYR A 147 -8.05 -4.73 1.22
C TYR A 147 -8.01 -3.46 2.04
N PHE A 148 -6.84 -2.81 2.05
CA PHE A 148 -6.66 -1.47 2.61
C PHE A 148 -6.02 -0.54 1.60
N GLN A 149 -6.34 0.74 1.75
CA GLN A 149 -5.80 1.83 0.94
C GLN A 149 -5.26 2.91 1.88
N ILE A 150 -4.14 3.55 1.52
CA ILE A 150 -3.59 4.72 2.23
C ILE A 150 -3.25 5.85 1.24
N GLY A 151 -3.33 7.10 1.70
CA GLY A 151 -3.12 8.30 0.87
C GLY A 151 -4.38 8.76 0.13
N GLU A 152 -4.30 9.01 -1.17
CA GLU A 152 -5.38 9.52 -2.03
C GLU A 152 -6.33 8.39 -2.49
N THR A 153 -7.07 7.82 -1.55
CA THR A 153 -7.78 6.54 -1.75
C THR A 153 -9.10 6.63 -2.52
N LYS A 154 -9.72 7.82 -2.60
CA LYS A 154 -11.12 7.99 -3.04
C LYS A 154 -11.34 7.65 -4.52
N TYR A 155 -10.38 8.00 -5.38
CA TYR A 155 -10.54 7.91 -6.83
C TYR A 155 -10.45 6.46 -7.35
N GLY A 156 -9.53 5.67 -6.81
CA GLY A 156 -9.33 4.28 -7.20
C GLY A 156 -10.24 3.28 -6.49
N ARG A 157 -11.00 3.70 -5.48
CA ARG A 157 -11.83 2.80 -4.66
C ARG A 157 -13.01 2.15 -5.41
N PRO A 158 -13.78 2.84 -6.26
CA PRO A 158 -14.99 2.26 -6.86
C PRO A 158 -14.74 0.99 -7.69
N ILE A 159 -13.61 0.91 -8.41
CA ILE A 159 -13.30 -0.30 -9.20
C ILE A 159 -12.94 -1.49 -8.29
N LEU A 160 -12.25 -1.25 -7.17
CA LEU A 160 -11.96 -2.30 -6.18
C LEU A 160 -13.25 -2.87 -5.61
N VAL A 161 -14.20 -2.00 -5.25
CA VAL A 161 -15.51 -2.42 -4.71
C VAL A 161 -16.32 -3.23 -5.73
N ARG A 162 -16.23 -2.89 -7.01
CA ARG A 162 -17.08 -3.50 -8.05
C ARG A 162 -16.51 -4.78 -8.65
N ALA A 163 -15.20 -4.87 -8.76
CA ALA A 163 -14.55 -5.90 -9.56
C ALA A 163 -13.71 -6.87 -8.73
N TYR A 164 -13.40 -6.58 -7.45
CA TYR A 164 -12.65 -7.51 -6.61
C TYR A 164 -13.33 -8.87 -6.50
N ASP A 165 -12.52 -9.93 -6.57
CA ASP A 165 -12.91 -11.30 -6.30
C ASP A 165 -11.74 -12.01 -5.57
N GLU A 166 -12.05 -12.77 -4.53
CA GLU A 166 -11.03 -13.40 -3.67
C GLU A 166 -10.22 -14.51 -4.36
N TYR A 167 -10.74 -15.05 -5.48
CA TYR A 167 -10.13 -16.12 -6.26
C TYR A 167 -9.30 -15.62 -7.45
N MET A 168 -9.25 -14.31 -7.70
CA MET A 168 -8.42 -13.70 -8.74
C MET A 168 -7.01 -14.26 -8.76
N SER A 169 -6.46 -14.47 -9.96
CA SER A 169 -5.03 -14.64 -10.16
C SER A 169 -4.25 -13.39 -9.75
N PHE A 170 -2.94 -13.53 -9.53
CA PHE A 170 -2.10 -12.36 -9.23
C PHE A 170 -2.08 -11.39 -10.41
N GLU A 171 -2.12 -11.90 -11.63
CA GLU A 171 -2.21 -11.15 -12.86
C GLU A 171 -3.52 -10.34 -12.94
N GLU A 172 -4.66 -10.94 -12.59
CA GLU A 172 -5.96 -10.25 -12.53
C GLU A 172 -6.00 -9.19 -11.43
N ALA A 173 -5.45 -9.49 -10.26
CA ALA A 173 -5.34 -8.53 -9.17
C ALA A 173 -4.45 -7.33 -9.54
N VAL A 174 -3.30 -7.57 -10.18
CA VAL A 174 -2.43 -6.49 -10.67
C VAL A 174 -3.16 -5.66 -11.73
N LYS A 175 -3.88 -6.30 -12.66
CA LYS A 175 -4.71 -5.58 -13.65
C LYS A 175 -5.79 -4.72 -12.99
N LEU A 176 -6.49 -5.24 -11.97
CA LEU A 176 -7.47 -4.49 -11.18
C LEU A 176 -6.82 -3.28 -10.50
N LEU A 177 -5.67 -3.47 -9.86
CA LEU A 177 -4.93 -2.39 -9.22
C LEU A 177 -4.47 -1.35 -10.24
N LEU A 178 -4.01 -1.74 -11.44
CA LEU A 178 -3.62 -0.79 -12.48
C LEU A 178 -4.78 0.13 -12.89
N VAL A 179 -6.01 -0.40 -13.00
CA VAL A 179 -7.21 0.42 -13.27
C VAL A 179 -7.52 1.36 -12.10
N SER A 180 -7.32 0.90 -10.86
CA SER A 180 -7.46 1.72 -9.66
C SER A 180 -6.46 2.89 -9.64
N PHE A 181 -5.20 2.63 -9.99
CA PHE A 181 -4.15 3.64 -10.08
C PHE A 181 -4.34 4.57 -11.27
N ASP A 182 -4.76 4.07 -12.45
CA ASP A 182 -5.08 4.90 -13.62
C ASP A 182 -6.13 5.96 -13.30
N SER A 183 -7.24 5.54 -12.68
CA SER A 183 -8.31 6.44 -12.25
C SER A 183 -7.80 7.51 -11.28
N THR A 184 -6.88 7.13 -10.39
CA THR A 184 -6.31 8.04 -9.38
C THR A 184 -5.33 9.03 -10.00
N ILE A 185 -4.43 8.56 -10.88
CA ILE A 185 -3.42 9.40 -11.56
C ILE A 185 -4.11 10.44 -12.45
N LYS A 186 -5.16 10.06 -13.18
CA LYS A 186 -5.92 10.98 -14.04
C LYS A 186 -6.68 12.05 -13.24
N ALA A 187 -7.10 11.73 -12.01
CA ALA A 187 -7.90 12.63 -11.19
C ALA A 187 -7.09 13.45 -10.17
N ASN A 188 -5.86 13.05 -9.85
CA ASN A 188 -5.06 13.68 -8.81
C ASN A 188 -3.55 13.63 -9.13
N LEU A 189 -2.96 14.79 -9.42
CA LEU A 189 -1.54 14.93 -9.79
C LEU A 189 -0.56 14.53 -8.68
N SER A 190 -1.02 14.32 -7.46
CA SER A 190 -0.18 13.93 -6.34
C SER A 190 0.19 12.44 -6.32
N VAL A 191 -0.37 11.66 -7.24
CA VAL A 191 -0.11 10.24 -7.46
C VAL A 191 0.44 10.07 -8.87
N SER A 192 1.51 9.29 -9.02
CA SER A 192 2.10 9.05 -10.34
C SER A 192 2.96 7.80 -10.38
N LEU A 193 3.15 7.30 -11.60
CA LEU A 193 4.23 6.40 -11.97
C LEU A 193 5.61 6.97 -11.55
N PRO A 194 6.62 6.10 -11.36
CA PRO A 194 6.52 4.64 -11.41
C PRO A 194 5.71 4.02 -10.25
N LEU A 195 5.20 2.80 -10.44
CA LEU A 195 4.51 2.01 -9.42
C LEU A 195 5.38 0.81 -9.01
N ASP A 196 5.53 0.59 -7.72
CA ASP A 196 6.16 -0.63 -7.18
C ASP A 196 5.08 -1.68 -6.90
N VAL A 197 5.34 -2.94 -7.27
CA VAL A 197 4.42 -4.07 -7.12
C VAL A 197 5.10 -5.22 -6.38
N HIS A 198 4.39 -5.84 -5.45
CA HIS A 198 4.78 -7.10 -4.83
C HIS A 198 3.59 -8.07 -4.79
N ALA A 199 3.75 -9.26 -5.37
CA ALA A 199 2.79 -10.36 -5.25
C ALA A 199 3.41 -11.48 -4.42
N TYR A 200 2.81 -11.75 -3.26
CA TYR A 200 3.23 -12.76 -2.30
C TYR A 200 2.32 -13.98 -2.37
N GLN A 201 2.89 -15.17 -2.56
CA GLN A 201 2.15 -16.43 -2.57
C GLN A 201 2.06 -17.02 -1.16
N ALA A 202 0.85 -17.36 -0.73
CA ALA A 202 0.61 -18.01 0.56
C ALA A 202 1.49 -19.27 0.70
N ASN A 203 2.03 -19.46 1.90
CA ASN A 203 2.90 -20.57 2.31
C ASN A 203 4.25 -20.64 1.57
N SER A 204 4.59 -19.64 0.75
CA SER A 204 5.88 -19.62 0.05
C SER A 204 7.04 -19.23 0.97
N LEU A 205 6.76 -18.47 2.03
CA LEU A 205 7.73 -17.95 3.02
C LEU A 205 9.00 -17.33 2.41
N LYS A 206 8.85 -16.76 1.21
CA LYS A 206 9.88 -16.00 0.49
C LYS A 206 9.20 -14.87 -0.25
N ASN A 207 9.93 -13.79 -0.51
CA ASN A 207 9.41 -12.74 -1.37
C ASN A 207 9.05 -13.35 -2.74
N GLY A 208 7.84 -13.02 -3.21
CA GLY A 208 7.33 -13.51 -4.47
C GLY A 208 7.80 -12.64 -5.63
N ARG A 209 6.89 -12.29 -6.54
CA ARG A 209 7.22 -11.43 -7.69
C ARG A 209 7.28 -9.97 -7.23
N GLN A 210 8.40 -9.31 -7.48
CA GLN A 210 8.58 -7.88 -7.24
C GLN A 210 9.05 -7.21 -8.53
N PHE A 211 8.38 -6.14 -8.93
CA PHE A 211 8.72 -5.40 -10.14
C PHE A 211 8.21 -3.97 -10.08
N ARG A 212 8.72 -3.14 -10.99
CA ARG A 212 8.35 -1.74 -11.12
C ARG A 212 7.69 -1.50 -12.48
N ILE A 213 6.55 -0.83 -12.45
CA ILE A 213 5.85 -0.36 -13.64
C ILE A 213 6.32 1.08 -13.88
N THR A 214 7.08 1.27 -14.95
CA THR A 214 7.68 2.55 -15.32
C THR A 214 6.73 3.41 -16.15
N GLN A 215 7.09 4.67 -16.36
CA GLN A 215 6.26 5.63 -17.09
C GLN A 215 6.04 5.24 -18.56
N ASP A 216 7.00 4.52 -19.13
CA ASP A 216 7.02 3.99 -20.50
C ASP A 216 6.48 2.56 -20.61
N SER A 217 5.84 2.02 -19.55
CA SER A 217 5.31 0.66 -19.56
C SER A 217 4.24 0.47 -20.66
N PRO A 218 4.49 -0.36 -21.70
CA PRO A 218 3.52 -0.57 -22.78
C PRO A 218 2.23 -1.23 -22.28
N TYR A 219 2.36 -2.07 -21.26
CA TYR A 219 1.21 -2.73 -20.65
C TYR A 219 0.31 -1.74 -19.90
N PHE A 220 0.89 -0.81 -19.13
CA PHE A 220 0.10 0.21 -18.44
C PHE A 220 -0.63 1.13 -19.43
N GLU A 221 0.03 1.54 -20.51
CA GLU A 221 -0.59 2.33 -21.59
C GLU A 221 -1.77 1.59 -22.23
N THR A 222 -1.60 0.29 -22.50
CA THR A 222 -2.66 -0.57 -23.04
C THR A 222 -3.87 -0.62 -22.10
N ILE A 223 -3.64 -0.82 -20.80
CA ILE A 223 -4.72 -0.84 -19.79
C ILE A 223 -5.40 0.52 -19.69
N SER A 224 -4.64 1.61 -19.58
CA SER A 224 -5.17 2.97 -19.43
C SER A 224 -6.03 3.40 -20.62
N SER A 225 -5.57 3.10 -21.84
CA SER A 225 -6.26 3.45 -23.08
C SER A 225 -7.48 2.55 -23.31
N GLY A 226 -7.30 1.23 -23.18
CA GLY A 226 -8.37 0.26 -23.37
C GLY A 226 -9.51 0.42 -22.37
N TRP A 227 -9.17 0.70 -21.10
CA TRP A 227 -10.18 0.96 -20.08
C TRP A 227 -10.99 2.24 -20.34
N GLY A 228 -10.32 3.29 -20.81
CA GLY A 228 -10.99 4.54 -21.19
C GLY A 228 -12.00 4.35 -22.33
N ILE A 229 -11.68 3.51 -23.32
CA ILE A 229 -12.59 3.17 -24.43
C ILE A 229 -13.76 2.34 -23.89
N ALA A 230 -13.48 1.26 -23.15
CA ALA A 230 -14.51 0.38 -22.61
C ALA A 230 -15.54 1.12 -21.73
N LEU A 231 -15.10 2.11 -20.94
CA LEU A 231 -16.01 2.93 -20.14
C LEU A 231 -16.94 3.79 -20.99
N ARG A 232 -16.45 4.36 -22.10
CA ARG A 232 -17.28 5.14 -23.02
C ARG A 232 -18.31 4.25 -23.72
N ASP A 233 -17.88 3.08 -24.16
CA ASP A 233 -18.77 2.11 -24.82
C ASP A 233 -19.82 1.57 -23.84
N ALA A 234 -19.46 1.33 -22.58
CA ALA A 234 -20.42 0.93 -21.56
C ALA A 234 -21.42 2.06 -21.26
N PHE A 235 -20.98 3.33 -21.27
CA PHE A 235 -21.86 4.47 -21.05
C PHE A 235 -22.88 4.65 -22.19
N THR A 236 -22.48 4.47 -23.44
CA THR A 236 -23.40 4.60 -24.60
C THR A 236 -24.42 3.46 -24.68
N GLN A 237 -24.20 2.35 -23.97
CA GLN A 237 -25.16 1.24 -23.86
C GLN A 237 -26.20 1.46 -22.76
N LEU A 238 -26.05 2.49 -21.91
CA LEU A 238 -27.06 2.81 -20.91
C LEU A 238 -28.29 3.43 -21.59
N PRO A 239 -29.50 3.19 -21.06
CA PRO A 239 -30.71 3.82 -21.57
C PRO A 239 -30.62 5.35 -21.44
N ASP A 240 -31.13 6.06 -22.45
CA ASP A 240 -31.23 7.51 -22.42
C ASP A 240 -32.14 7.96 -21.27
N PHE A 241 -31.84 9.12 -20.69
CA PHE A 241 -32.69 9.75 -19.70
C PHE A 241 -33.92 10.37 -20.37
N GLU A 242 -35.12 9.98 -19.93
CA GLU A 242 -36.38 10.59 -20.37
C GLU A 242 -36.78 11.71 -19.40
N PHE A 243 -36.95 12.92 -19.93
CA PHE A 243 -37.46 14.05 -19.13
C PHE A 243 -38.94 13.83 -18.80
N PRO A 244 -39.39 14.13 -17.55
CA PRO A 244 -40.81 14.09 -17.22
C PRO A 244 -41.64 15.04 -18.09
N GLU A 245 -42.87 14.65 -18.43
CA GLU A 245 -43.83 15.55 -19.08
C GLU A 245 -44.13 16.76 -18.17
N ALA A 246 -44.30 17.93 -18.79
CA ALA A 246 -44.45 19.23 -18.11
C ALA A 246 -45.81 19.42 -17.43
#